data_AF-A0A920EVY8-F1
#
_entry.id   AF-A0A920EVY8-F1
#
_cell.length_a   1.000
_cell.length_b   1.000
_cell.length_c   1.000
_cell.angle_alpha   90.00
_cell.angle_beta   90.00
_cell.angle_gamma   90.00
#
_symmetry.space_group_name_H-M   'P 1'
#
loop_
_entity.id
_entity.type
_entity.pdbx_description
1 polymer ?
#
loop_
_entity_poly.entity_id
_entity_poly.type
_entity_poly.pdbx_seq_one_letter_code
_entity_poly.pdbx_strand_id
1 'polypeptide(L)'
;MAKDRDDQIRIIEANIHQRLKGLLVGKQSLKSQKGLKEGQIISEKIFGEIEKKDLWKITTKNQKTMASIENLKNEYDAEMKEISLMFSEKVDKVQSGDDLLPGVLKMVKVFVAVKRKLQPGDKMAGRHGNKGVISKIAPIEDMPHTEDGVPVDIVLNPLGVPSRMNVGQILETHLGWASAGLGKKIKNIINNTKTELKVKSNECRKTLKSFFKSNYYNERINNLNDEEVLELLKDTKSGLNMATPVFDGAKK
;
A
#
# COMPACT_ATOMS: atom_id res chain seq x y z
N MET A 1 -17.24 -8.75 17.34
CA MET A 1 -16.70 -9.89 18.10
C MET A 1 -17.38 -11.20 17.72
N ALA A 2 -18.66 -11.42 18.08
CA ALA A 2 -19.36 -12.66 17.70
C ALA A 2 -19.53 -12.79 16.17
N LYS A 3 -19.91 -11.69 15.51
CA LYS A 3 -20.03 -11.63 14.04
C LYS A 3 -18.71 -11.96 13.32
N ASP A 4 -17.60 -11.37 13.78
CA ASP A 4 -16.27 -11.60 13.18
C ASP A 4 -15.83 -13.07 13.34
N ARG A 5 -16.10 -13.68 14.51
CA ARG A 5 -15.85 -15.11 14.75
C ARG A 5 -16.66 -15.98 13.79
N ASP A 6 -17.96 -15.72 13.69
CA ASP A 6 -18.86 -16.52 12.85
C ASP A 6 -18.53 -16.36 11.36
N ASP A 7 -18.08 -15.18 10.93
CA ASP A 7 -17.60 -14.94 9.57
C ASP A 7 -16.28 -15.68 9.29
N GLN A 8 -15.34 -15.71 10.23
CA GLN A 8 -14.11 -16.52 10.12
C GLN A 8 -14.42 -18.02 10.02
N ILE A 9 -15.29 -18.54 10.89
CA ILE A 9 -15.73 -19.95 10.85
C ILE A 9 -16.37 -20.26 9.50
N ARG A 10 -17.24 -19.39 8.99
CA ARG A 10 -17.89 -19.60 7.68
C ARG A 10 -16.88 -19.68 6.54
N ILE A 11 -15.86 -18.81 6.53
CA ILE A 11 -14.81 -18.79 5.49
C ILE A 11 -14.00 -20.10 5.52
N ILE A 12 -13.63 -20.55 6.72
CA ILE A 12 -12.87 -21.80 6.90
C ILE A 12 -13.73 -23.00 6.50
N GLU A 13 -14.97 -23.09 6.98
CA GLU A 13 -15.89 -24.14 6.58
C GLU A 13 -16.07 -24.21 5.06
N ALA A 14 -16.18 -23.06 4.38
CA ALA A 14 -16.31 -23.01 2.93
C ALA A 14 -15.04 -23.51 2.22
N ASN A 15 -13.86 -23.12 2.69
CA ASN A 15 -12.58 -23.55 2.13
C ASN A 15 -12.38 -25.07 2.31
N ILE A 16 -12.58 -25.55 3.54
CA ILE A 16 -12.49 -26.97 3.91
C ILE A 16 -13.50 -27.81 3.13
N HIS A 17 -14.73 -27.33 2.97
CA HIS A 17 -15.75 -27.99 2.15
C HIS A 17 -15.36 -28.07 0.67
N GLN A 18 -14.75 -27.01 0.11
CA GLN A 18 -14.26 -27.01 -1.27
C GLN A 18 -13.10 -27.99 -1.47
N ARG A 19 -12.14 -28.04 -0.53
CA ARG A 19 -11.03 -28.99 -0.55
C ARG A 19 -11.52 -30.44 -0.39
N LEU A 20 -12.46 -30.70 0.54
CA LEU A 20 -13.11 -32.00 0.72
C LEU A 20 -13.84 -32.44 -0.55
N LYS A 21 -14.57 -31.53 -1.21
CA LYS A 21 -15.23 -31.80 -2.49
C LYS A 21 -14.22 -32.29 -3.54
N GLY A 22 -13.08 -31.63 -3.66
CA GLY A 22 -12.01 -32.03 -4.60
C GLY A 22 -11.40 -33.41 -4.30
N LEU A 23 -11.36 -33.83 -3.03
CA LEU A 23 -10.83 -35.13 -2.62
C LEU A 23 -11.84 -36.28 -2.75
N LEU A 24 -13.12 -36.00 -2.54
CA LEU A 24 -14.19 -37.01 -2.47
C LEU A 24 -14.92 -37.22 -3.81
N VAL A 25 -15.11 -36.17 -4.62
CA VAL A 25 -15.79 -36.29 -5.92
C VAL A 25 -14.99 -37.20 -6.86
N GLY A 26 -15.66 -38.20 -7.45
CA GLY A 26 -15.04 -39.19 -8.34
C GLY A 26 -14.39 -40.38 -7.63
N LYS A 27 -14.47 -40.49 -6.29
CA LYS A 27 -14.02 -41.68 -5.54
C LYS A 27 -15.21 -42.59 -5.17
N GLN A 28 -14.94 -43.89 -5.04
CA GLN A 28 -15.91 -44.89 -4.58
C GLN A 28 -15.94 -44.94 -3.05
N SER A 29 -17.15 -44.87 -2.46
CA SER A 29 -17.35 -45.07 -1.02
C SER A 29 -17.19 -46.55 -0.64
N LEU A 30 -16.52 -46.81 0.49
CA LEU A 30 -16.34 -48.14 1.08
C LEU A 30 -17.46 -48.56 2.03
N LYS A 31 -18.23 -47.62 2.58
CA LYS A 31 -19.29 -47.88 3.56
C LYS A 31 -20.59 -47.24 3.13
N SER A 32 -21.71 -47.87 3.46
CA SER A 32 -23.02 -47.23 3.35
C SER A 32 -23.13 -46.12 4.39
N GLN A 33 -23.57 -44.94 3.96
CA GLN A 33 -23.89 -43.82 4.83
C GLN A 33 -25.25 -43.26 4.46
N LYS A 34 -25.86 -42.46 5.34
CA LYS A 34 -27.13 -41.78 5.05
C LYS A 34 -26.94 -40.95 3.77
N GLY A 35 -27.54 -41.41 2.67
CA GLY A 35 -27.42 -40.79 1.34
C GLY A 35 -26.42 -41.43 0.36
N LEU A 36 -25.62 -42.44 0.77
CA LEU A 36 -24.62 -43.12 -0.09
C LEU A 36 -24.69 -44.65 0.05
N LYS A 37 -24.83 -45.36 -1.08
CA LYS A 37 -24.72 -46.83 -1.13
C LYS A 37 -23.26 -47.28 -1.19
N GLU A 38 -22.97 -48.46 -0.66
CA GLU A 38 -21.64 -49.07 -0.70
C GLU A 38 -21.16 -49.23 -2.15
N GLY A 39 -19.94 -48.79 -2.46
CA GLY A 39 -19.35 -48.86 -3.81
C GLY A 39 -19.79 -47.77 -4.80
N GLN A 40 -20.73 -46.88 -4.42
CA GLN A 40 -21.21 -45.81 -5.30
C GLN A 40 -20.16 -44.70 -5.49
N ILE A 41 -20.07 -44.17 -6.72
CA ILE A 41 -19.22 -43.01 -7.04
C ILE A 41 -19.88 -41.75 -6.51
N ILE A 42 -19.13 -40.94 -5.76
CA ILE A 42 -19.60 -39.67 -5.22
C ILE A 42 -19.65 -38.65 -6.36
N SER A 43 -20.87 -38.27 -6.78
CA SER A 43 -21.12 -37.19 -7.74
C SER A 43 -21.35 -35.87 -7.01
N GLU A 44 -21.22 -34.73 -7.71
CA GLU A 44 -21.39 -33.41 -7.10
C GLU A 44 -22.78 -33.20 -6.47
N LYS A 45 -23.82 -33.84 -7.04
CA LYS A 45 -25.20 -33.79 -6.50
C LYS A 45 -25.31 -34.53 -5.17
N ILE A 46 -24.72 -35.73 -5.09
CA ILE A 46 -24.74 -36.56 -3.87
C ILE A 46 -23.93 -35.89 -2.75
N PHE A 47 -22.81 -35.24 -3.10
CA PHE A 47 -22.00 -34.50 -2.12
C PHE A 47 -22.76 -33.34 -1.47
N GLY A 48 -23.62 -32.66 -2.23
CA GLY A 48 -24.45 -31.55 -1.73
C GLY A 48 -25.65 -31.97 -0.87
N GLU A 49 -26.08 -33.22 -0.95
CA GLU A 49 -27.19 -33.77 -0.16
C GLU A 49 -26.75 -34.28 1.23
N ILE A 50 -25.45 -34.47 1.44
CA ILE A 50 -24.89 -34.97 2.70
C ILE A 50 -24.68 -33.80 3.66
N GLU A 51 -25.09 -33.97 4.92
CA GLU A 51 -24.82 -32.97 5.95
C GLU A 51 -23.32 -32.79 6.17
N LYS A 52 -22.88 -31.53 6.36
CA LYS A 52 -21.46 -31.17 6.58
C LYS A 52 -20.77 -31.99 7.67
N LYS A 53 -21.50 -32.41 8.71
CA LYS A 53 -20.98 -33.23 9.82
C LYS A 53 -20.70 -34.67 9.42
N ASP A 54 -21.43 -35.20 8.45
CA ASP A 54 -21.33 -36.58 7.99
C ASP A 54 -20.29 -36.74 6.86
N LEU A 55 -19.87 -35.66 6.19
CA LEU A 55 -18.80 -35.66 5.19
C LEU A 55 -17.48 -36.23 5.71
N TRP A 56 -17.13 -35.94 6.97
CA TRP A 56 -15.93 -36.44 7.63
C TRP A 56 -15.93 -37.94 7.90
N LYS A 57 -17.09 -38.60 7.80
CA LYS A 57 -17.23 -40.03 8.08
C LYS A 57 -17.09 -40.87 6.80
N ILE A 58 -17.00 -40.26 5.63
CA ILE A 58 -16.92 -40.97 4.34
C ILE A 58 -15.56 -41.65 4.22
N THR A 59 -15.55 -42.96 3.95
CA THR A 59 -14.32 -43.74 3.75
C THR A 59 -14.15 -44.10 2.28
N THR A 60 -12.94 -43.89 1.74
CA THR A 60 -12.60 -44.19 0.34
C THR A 60 -11.54 -45.30 0.25
N LYS A 61 -11.52 -46.05 -0.87
CA LYS A 61 -10.58 -47.18 -1.08
C LYS A 61 -9.10 -46.80 -1.13
N ASN A 62 -8.77 -45.53 -1.36
CA ASN A 62 -7.39 -45.09 -1.58
C ASN A 62 -6.75 -44.58 -0.28
N GLN A 63 -5.72 -45.28 0.20
CA GLN A 63 -4.96 -44.91 1.41
C GLN A 63 -4.41 -43.48 1.36
N LYS A 64 -3.96 -42.99 0.19
CA LYS A 64 -3.44 -41.62 0.04
C LYS A 64 -4.54 -40.58 0.26
N THR A 65 -5.74 -40.83 -0.26
CA THR A 65 -6.89 -39.92 -0.12
C THR A 65 -7.38 -39.88 1.33
N MET A 66 -7.37 -41.02 2.03
CA MET A 66 -7.71 -41.06 3.46
C MET A 66 -6.71 -40.29 4.33
N ALA A 67 -5.40 -40.42 4.07
CA ALA A 67 -4.39 -39.63 4.77
C ALA A 67 -4.55 -38.12 4.53
N SER A 68 -4.89 -37.70 3.31
CA SER A 68 -5.19 -36.29 3.01
C SER A 68 -6.45 -35.78 3.73
N ILE A 69 -7.50 -36.60 3.83
CA ILE A 69 -8.73 -36.25 4.57
C ILE A 69 -8.45 -36.11 6.07
N GLU A 70 -7.63 -37.00 6.64
CA GLU A 70 -7.24 -36.95 8.05
C GLU A 70 -6.39 -35.71 8.37
N ASN A 71 -5.41 -35.39 7.52
CA ASN A 71 -4.63 -34.14 7.66
C ASN A 71 -5.52 -32.90 7.58
N LEU A 72 -6.47 -32.88 6.65
CA LEU A 72 -7.39 -31.77 6.44
C LEU A 72 -8.37 -31.63 7.62
N LYS A 73 -8.77 -32.74 8.24
CA LYS A 73 -9.54 -32.74 9.49
C LYS A 73 -8.74 -32.17 10.65
N ASN A 74 -7.48 -32.58 10.79
CA ASN A 74 -6.60 -32.06 11.83
C ASN A 74 -6.31 -30.56 11.65
N GLU A 75 -6.15 -30.09 10.41
CA GLU A 75 -6.03 -28.66 10.06
C GLU A 75 -7.29 -27.90 10.49
N TYR A 76 -8.47 -28.40 10.12
CA TYR A 76 -9.76 -27.81 10.52
C TYR A 76 -9.94 -27.77 12.05
N ASP A 77 -9.68 -28.87 12.75
CA ASP A 77 -9.84 -28.94 14.22
C ASP A 77 -8.85 -28.00 14.93
N ALA A 78 -7.64 -27.85 14.40
CA ALA A 78 -6.64 -26.91 14.91
C ALA A 78 -7.07 -25.44 14.71
N GLU A 79 -7.48 -25.07 13.50
CA GLU A 79 -7.96 -23.71 13.19
C GLU A 79 -9.20 -23.34 14.02
N MET A 80 -10.15 -24.27 14.17
CA MET A 80 -11.35 -24.05 14.99
C MET A 80 -11.02 -23.84 16.47
N LYS A 81 -10.04 -24.58 16.98
CA LYS A 81 -9.56 -24.42 18.36
C LYS A 81 -8.87 -23.07 18.55
N GLU A 82 -8.05 -22.65 17.59
CA GLU A 82 -7.36 -21.35 17.63
C GLU A 82 -8.35 -20.19 17.63
N ILE A 83 -9.34 -20.19 16.74
CA ILE A 83 -10.39 -19.16 16.69
C ILE A 83 -11.18 -19.12 17.99
N SER A 84 -11.53 -20.28 18.54
CA SER A 84 -12.27 -20.38 19.80
C SER A 84 -11.46 -19.83 20.97
N LEU A 85 -10.15 -20.13 21.03
CA LEU A 85 -9.25 -19.61 22.04
C LEU A 85 -9.11 -18.09 21.94
N MET A 86 -8.81 -17.55 20.75
CA MET A 86 -8.70 -16.11 20.53
C MET A 86 -9.99 -15.37 20.86
N PHE A 87 -11.14 -15.98 20.59
CA PHE A 87 -12.44 -15.42 20.95
C PHE A 87 -12.63 -15.40 22.47
N SER A 88 -12.32 -16.50 23.17
CA SER A 88 -12.36 -16.55 24.64
C SER A 88 -11.48 -15.47 25.24
N GLU A 89 -10.22 -15.38 24.81
CA GLU A 89 -9.28 -14.37 25.33
C GLU A 89 -9.76 -12.93 25.09
N LYS A 90 -10.39 -12.65 23.93
CA LYS A 90 -10.97 -11.33 23.68
C LYS A 90 -12.18 -11.05 24.56
N VAL A 91 -13.04 -12.04 24.80
CA VAL A 91 -14.18 -11.92 25.71
C VAL A 91 -13.68 -11.68 27.13
N ASP A 92 -12.71 -12.46 27.59
CA ASP A 92 -12.12 -12.35 28.92
C ASP A 92 -11.48 -10.98 29.12
N LYS A 93 -10.78 -10.45 28.11
CA LYS A 93 -10.22 -9.08 28.14
C LYS A 93 -11.26 -7.97 28.21
N VAL A 94 -12.42 -8.15 27.58
CA VAL A 94 -13.51 -7.16 27.63
C VAL A 94 -14.32 -7.25 28.93
N GLN A 95 -14.45 -8.45 29.49
CA GLN A 95 -15.15 -8.68 30.75
C GLN A 95 -14.30 -8.31 31.96
N SER A 96 -12.97 -8.46 31.84
CA SER A 96 -12.02 -8.00 32.84
C SER A 96 -12.16 -6.48 33.02
N GLY A 97 -12.28 -6.04 34.27
CA GLY A 97 -12.29 -4.61 34.59
C GLY A 97 -10.96 -3.96 34.21
N ASP A 98 -11.03 -2.70 33.79
CA ASP A 98 -9.83 -1.90 33.59
C ASP A 98 -9.16 -1.61 34.94
N ASP A 99 -7.83 -1.62 34.97
CA ASP A 99 -7.06 -1.20 36.14
C ASP A 99 -7.18 0.32 36.31
N LEU A 100 -7.92 0.74 37.33
CA LEU A 100 -8.18 2.15 37.63
C LEU A 100 -7.33 2.59 38.83
N LEU A 101 -6.85 3.83 38.78
CA LEU A 101 -6.12 4.44 39.90
C LEU A 101 -7.00 4.46 41.17
N PRO A 102 -6.41 4.35 42.38
CA PRO A 102 -7.17 4.39 43.63
C PRO A 102 -8.09 5.62 43.72
N GLY A 103 -9.38 5.40 43.99
CA GLY A 103 -10.40 6.45 44.08
C GLY A 103 -11.12 6.80 42.77
N VAL A 104 -10.74 6.21 41.63
CA VAL A 104 -11.43 6.41 40.35
C VAL A 104 -12.50 5.34 40.12
N LEU A 105 -13.76 5.74 39.96
CA LEU A 105 -14.88 4.80 39.72
C LEU A 105 -15.08 4.46 38.23
N LYS A 106 -14.84 5.41 37.32
CA LYS A 106 -15.00 5.23 35.87
C LYS A 106 -14.12 6.20 35.11
N MET A 107 -13.47 5.73 34.04
CA MET A 107 -12.69 6.56 33.13
C MET A 107 -13.39 6.66 31.76
N VAL A 108 -13.45 7.87 31.19
CA VAL A 108 -13.97 8.11 29.84
C VAL A 108 -12.89 8.81 29.03
N LYS A 109 -12.42 8.18 27.94
CA LYS A 109 -11.43 8.75 27.02
C LYS A 109 -12.15 9.24 25.76
N VAL A 110 -12.02 10.53 25.45
CA VAL A 110 -12.56 11.13 24.22
C VAL A 110 -11.40 11.49 23.31
N PHE A 111 -11.36 10.90 22.12
CA PHE A 111 -10.38 11.21 21.09
C PHE A 111 -10.94 12.26 20.13
N VAL A 112 -10.32 13.44 20.08
CA VAL A 112 -10.71 14.53 19.17
C VAL A 112 -9.61 14.69 18.13
N ALA A 113 -9.95 14.45 16.86
CA ALA A 113 -9.06 14.71 15.74
C ALA A 113 -9.29 16.13 15.20
N VAL A 114 -8.23 16.93 15.11
CA VAL A 114 -8.29 18.30 14.57
C VAL A 114 -7.25 18.48 13.48
N LYS A 115 -7.67 18.99 12.32
CA LYS A 115 -6.74 19.46 11.27
C LYS A 115 -6.38 20.92 11.54
N ARG A 116 -5.13 21.18 11.90
CA ARG A 116 -4.60 22.54 12.08
C ARG A 116 -4.11 23.09 10.74
N LYS A 117 -4.45 24.35 10.46
CA LYS A 117 -3.94 25.08 9.28
C LYS A 117 -2.68 25.85 9.67
N LEU A 118 -1.85 26.17 8.68
CA LEU A 118 -0.67 27.01 8.85
C LEU A 118 -1.09 28.44 9.22
N GLN A 119 -0.44 29.03 10.22
CA GLN A 119 -0.76 30.37 10.72
C GLN A 119 0.51 31.21 10.95
N PRO A 120 0.43 32.55 10.89
CA PRO A 120 1.51 33.42 11.37
C PRO A 120 1.87 33.06 12.81
N GLY A 121 3.17 33.00 13.10
CA GLY A 121 3.68 32.49 14.38
C GLY A 121 4.07 31.01 14.37
N ASP A 122 3.65 30.23 13.37
CA ASP A 122 4.13 28.86 13.21
C ASP A 122 5.62 28.84 12.86
N LYS A 123 6.34 27.87 13.43
CA LYS A 123 7.77 27.68 13.20
C LYS A 123 8.00 26.72 12.03
N MET A 124 8.79 27.15 11.07
CA MET A 124 9.24 26.33 9.94
C MET A 124 10.77 26.17 9.96
N ALA A 125 11.25 25.06 9.41
CA ALA A 125 12.67 24.80 9.27
C ALA A 125 12.97 24.14 7.93
N GLY A 126 14.06 24.56 7.29
CA GLY A 126 14.61 23.90 6.11
C GLY A 126 15.65 22.83 6.48
N ARG A 127 16.02 22.02 5.48
CA ARG A 127 16.92 20.87 5.63
C ARG A 127 18.37 21.27 5.88
N HIS A 128 18.74 22.50 5.54
CA HIS A 128 20.07 23.08 5.75
C HIS A 128 20.18 23.84 7.08
N GLY A 129 19.30 23.57 8.05
CA GLY A 129 19.36 24.15 9.39
C GLY A 129 18.88 25.60 9.49
N ASN A 130 18.36 26.18 8.41
CA ASN A 130 17.65 27.46 8.44
C ASN A 130 16.31 27.29 9.16
N LYS A 131 16.09 28.05 10.23
CA LYS A 131 14.86 28.03 11.04
C LYS A 131 14.24 29.42 11.02
N GLY A 132 12.92 29.50 10.92
CA GLY A 132 12.18 30.75 10.88
C GLY A 132 10.78 30.60 11.48
N VAL A 133 10.15 31.74 11.73
CA VAL A 133 8.74 31.83 12.13
C VAL A 133 8.00 32.55 11.02
N ILE A 134 6.80 32.09 10.67
CA ILE A 134 5.99 32.73 9.63
C ILE A 134 5.57 34.12 10.11
N SER A 135 5.98 35.16 9.39
CA SER A 135 5.66 36.55 9.72
C SER A 135 4.29 36.97 9.18
N LYS A 136 4.00 36.68 7.91
CA LYS A 136 2.78 37.07 7.21
C LYS A 136 2.43 36.04 6.15
N ILE A 137 1.14 35.75 6.01
CA ILE A 137 0.58 35.05 4.83
C ILE A 137 0.05 36.15 3.91
N ALA A 138 0.71 36.37 2.77
CA ALA A 138 0.33 37.40 1.81
C ALA A 138 -0.67 36.85 0.78
N PRO A 139 -1.58 37.69 0.25
CA PRO A 139 -2.34 37.38 -0.95
C PRO A 139 -1.41 37.09 -2.14
N ILE A 140 -1.89 36.32 -3.12
CA ILE A 140 -1.06 35.85 -4.24
C ILE A 140 -0.65 37.00 -5.18
N GLU A 141 -1.47 38.04 -5.28
CA GLU A 141 -1.27 39.26 -6.05
C GLU A 141 -0.15 40.15 -5.49
N ASP A 142 0.14 40.07 -4.19
CA ASP A 142 1.19 40.84 -3.52
C ASP A 142 2.56 40.14 -3.63
N MET A 143 2.60 38.90 -4.09
CA MET A 143 3.83 38.12 -4.15
C MET A 143 4.66 38.47 -5.39
N PRO A 144 5.99 38.49 -5.29
CA PRO A 144 6.87 38.58 -6.46
C PRO A 144 6.55 37.45 -7.46
N HIS A 145 6.58 37.76 -8.75
CA HIS A 145 6.29 36.82 -9.82
C HIS A 145 7.41 36.78 -10.86
N THR A 146 7.51 35.65 -11.56
CA THR A 146 8.40 35.49 -12.71
C THR A 146 7.83 36.17 -13.96
N GLU A 147 8.64 36.30 -15.01
CA GLU A 147 8.19 36.82 -16.32
C GLU A 147 7.03 36.01 -16.91
N ASP A 148 6.95 34.72 -16.60
CA ASP A 148 5.85 33.82 -16.97
C ASP A 148 4.57 34.06 -16.12
N GLY A 149 4.58 35.01 -15.19
CA GLY A 149 3.48 35.32 -14.27
C GLY A 149 3.31 34.33 -13.12
N VAL A 150 4.31 33.48 -12.84
CA VAL A 150 4.24 32.49 -11.75
C VAL A 150 4.65 33.17 -10.43
N PRO A 151 3.77 33.26 -9.42
CA PRO A 151 4.11 33.84 -8.12
C PRO A 151 5.03 32.93 -7.31
N VAL A 152 5.86 33.53 -6.47
CA VAL A 152 6.73 32.81 -5.52
C VAL A 152 5.94 32.39 -4.29
N ASP A 153 6.11 31.15 -3.81
CA ASP A 153 5.40 30.65 -2.62
C ASP A 153 5.99 31.16 -1.30
N ILE A 154 7.33 31.30 -1.21
CA ILE A 154 8.05 31.65 0.02
C ILE A 154 9.18 32.63 -0.31
N VAL A 155 9.25 33.74 0.44
CA VAL A 155 10.36 34.70 0.37
C VAL A 155 11.27 34.52 1.59
N LEU A 156 12.57 34.34 1.34
CA LEU A 156 13.59 34.16 2.37
C LEU A 156 14.59 35.31 2.37
N ASN A 157 15.12 35.64 3.55
CA ASN A 157 16.17 36.64 3.69
C ASN A 157 17.54 36.07 3.28
N PRO A 158 18.24 36.65 2.28
CA PRO A 158 19.53 36.13 1.81
C PRO A 158 20.68 36.29 2.83
N LEU A 159 20.58 37.23 3.78
CA LEU A 159 21.67 37.52 4.73
C LEU A 159 22.00 36.34 5.65
N GLY A 160 21.04 35.44 5.87
CA GLY A 160 21.22 34.26 6.70
C GLY A 160 22.14 33.20 6.08
N VAL A 161 22.36 33.25 4.76
CA VAL A 161 23.19 32.27 4.03
C VAL A 161 24.69 32.49 4.25
N PRO A 162 25.26 33.67 3.96
CA PRO A 162 26.70 33.90 4.15
C PRO A 162 27.09 33.84 5.63
N SER A 163 26.26 34.40 6.53
CA SER A 163 26.54 34.42 7.97
C SER A 163 26.63 33.03 8.59
N ARG A 164 25.86 32.05 8.10
CA ARG A 164 25.87 30.67 8.62
C ARG A 164 26.63 29.69 7.73
N MET A 165 27.20 30.15 6.62
CA MET A 165 27.91 29.34 5.63
C MET A 165 27.11 28.15 5.07
N ASN A 166 25.78 28.23 5.07
CA ASN A 166 24.89 27.17 4.59
C ASN A 166 24.67 27.26 3.07
N VAL A 167 25.75 27.22 2.29
CA VAL A 167 25.71 27.37 0.82
C VAL A 167 24.90 26.25 0.14
N GLY A 168 24.80 25.09 0.79
CA GLY A 168 24.01 23.96 0.31
C GLY A 168 22.57 24.31 -0.05
N GLN A 169 21.94 25.25 0.67
CA GLN A 169 20.56 25.66 0.37
C GLN A 169 20.42 26.35 -1.01
N ILE A 170 21.45 27.08 -1.44
CA ILE A 170 21.46 27.72 -2.76
C ILE A 170 21.63 26.65 -3.83
N LEU A 171 22.53 25.68 -3.61
CA LEU A 171 22.73 24.57 -4.53
C LEU A 171 21.49 23.67 -4.64
N GLU A 172 20.80 23.40 -3.52
CA GLU A 172 19.51 22.69 -3.52
C GLU A 172 18.45 23.48 -4.28
N THR A 173 18.38 24.80 -4.10
CA THR A 173 17.43 25.67 -4.82
C THR A 173 17.70 25.65 -6.33
N HIS A 174 18.96 25.74 -6.76
CA HIS A 174 19.32 25.65 -8.19
C HIS A 174 18.98 24.28 -8.79
N LEU A 175 19.29 23.19 -8.08
CA LEU A 175 18.97 21.84 -8.53
C LEU A 175 17.46 21.60 -8.60
N GLY A 176 16.71 22.11 -7.62
CA GLY A 176 15.25 22.10 -7.60
C GLY A 176 14.65 22.88 -8.76
N TRP A 177 15.19 24.06 -9.06
CA TRP A 177 14.77 24.88 -10.21
C TRP A 177 15.00 24.17 -11.54
N ALA A 178 16.18 23.55 -11.72
CA ALA A 178 16.47 22.74 -12.89
C ALA A 178 15.49 21.57 -13.01
N SER A 179 15.22 20.84 -11.92
CA SER A 179 14.26 19.74 -11.89
C SER A 179 12.83 20.17 -12.25
N ALA A 180 12.35 21.28 -11.69
CA ALA A 180 11.03 21.82 -12.00
C ALA A 180 10.92 22.24 -13.48
N GLY A 181 11.97 22.84 -14.04
CA GLY A 181 12.05 23.17 -15.47
C GLY A 181 11.95 21.93 -16.36
N LEU A 182 12.59 20.82 -15.98
CA LEU A 182 12.48 19.53 -16.68
C LEU A 182 11.07 18.96 -16.58
N GLY A 183 10.45 19.03 -15.39
CA GLY A 183 9.05 18.64 -15.19
C GLY A 183 8.11 19.42 -16.11
N LYS A 184 8.30 20.74 -16.24
CA LYS A 184 7.53 21.60 -17.16
C LYS A 184 7.68 21.16 -18.63
N LYS A 185 8.89 20.80 -19.06
CA LYS A 185 9.14 20.25 -20.42
C LYS A 185 8.39 18.92 -20.64
N ILE A 186 8.49 17.99 -19.70
CA ILE A 186 7.78 16.70 -19.75
C ILE A 186 6.27 16.91 -19.79
N LYS A 187 5.75 17.78 -18.92
CA LYS A 187 4.33 18.14 -18.85
C LYS A 187 3.81 18.68 -20.18
N ASN A 188 4.60 19.52 -20.86
CA ASN A 188 4.24 20.05 -22.18
C ASN A 188 4.14 18.94 -23.25
N ILE A 189 5.06 17.95 -23.23
CA ILE A 189 5.02 16.82 -24.17
C ILE A 189 3.79 15.94 -23.91
N ILE A 190 3.49 15.62 -22.64
CA ILE A 190 2.32 14.80 -22.27
C ILE A 190 1.02 15.48 -22.70
N ASN A 191 0.89 16.78 -22.40
CA ASN A 191 -0.33 17.56 -22.64
C ASN A 191 -0.57 17.91 -24.11
N ASN A 192 0.41 17.69 -25.00
CA ASN A 192 0.20 17.89 -26.43
C ASN A 192 -0.75 16.81 -26.98
N THR A 193 -2.03 17.14 -27.13
CA THR A 193 -3.11 16.19 -27.45
C THR A 193 -3.10 15.69 -28.90
N LYS A 194 -2.28 16.27 -29.78
CA LYS A 194 -2.26 15.97 -31.22
C LYS A 194 -1.37 14.79 -31.62
N THR A 195 -0.56 14.27 -30.70
CA THR A 195 0.47 13.26 -31.02
C THR A 195 0.06 11.86 -30.55
N GLU A 196 0.29 10.85 -31.40
CA GLU A 196 0.09 9.44 -31.06
C GLU A 196 0.92 9.03 -29.83
N LEU A 197 0.43 8.01 -29.10
CA LEU A 197 1.07 7.48 -27.89
C LEU A 197 2.56 7.16 -28.09
N LYS A 198 2.90 6.53 -29.23
CA LYS A 198 4.26 6.15 -29.61
C LYS A 198 5.16 7.36 -29.89
N VAL A 199 4.61 8.46 -30.39
CA VAL A 199 5.38 9.67 -30.66
C VAL A 199 5.71 10.36 -29.34
N LYS A 200 4.75 10.42 -28.41
CA LYS A 200 4.96 10.95 -27.05
C LYS A 200 6.02 10.15 -26.29
N SER A 201 5.91 8.82 -26.28
CA SER A 201 6.89 7.97 -25.58
C SER A 201 8.29 8.18 -26.16
N ASN A 202 8.44 8.25 -27.49
CA ASN A 202 9.72 8.48 -28.13
C ASN A 202 10.31 9.88 -27.86
N GLU A 203 9.50 10.93 -27.88
CA GLU A 203 9.96 12.29 -27.58
C GLU A 203 10.37 12.43 -26.11
N CYS A 204 9.61 11.81 -25.20
CA CYS A 204 9.99 11.76 -23.80
C CYS A 204 11.26 10.92 -23.59
N ARG A 205 11.40 9.76 -24.24
CA ARG A 205 12.63 8.95 -24.20
C ARG A 205 13.85 9.74 -24.68
N LYS A 206 13.72 10.51 -25.77
CA LYS A 206 14.79 11.42 -26.25
C LYS A 206 15.15 12.46 -25.20
N THR A 207 14.14 13.08 -24.59
CA THR A 207 14.31 14.06 -23.52
C THR A 207 15.04 13.43 -22.34
N LEU A 208 14.58 12.30 -21.82
CA LEU A 208 15.21 11.56 -20.72
C LEU A 208 16.64 11.11 -21.05
N LYS A 209 16.89 10.66 -22.28
CA LYS A 209 18.23 10.26 -22.74
C LYS A 209 19.23 11.41 -22.77
N SER A 210 18.76 12.65 -23.01
CA SER A 210 19.63 13.84 -22.96
C SER A 210 20.06 14.22 -21.55
N PHE A 211 19.29 13.83 -20.52
CA PHE A 211 19.54 14.22 -19.13
C PHE A 211 20.18 13.12 -18.29
N PHE A 212 19.73 11.88 -18.44
CA PHE A 212 20.28 10.77 -17.70
C PHE A 212 21.60 10.30 -18.31
N LYS A 213 22.54 9.91 -17.44
CA LYS A 213 23.77 9.22 -17.87
C LYS A 213 23.39 7.96 -18.64
N SER A 214 24.17 7.66 -19.69
CA SER A 214 23.94 6.52 -20.59
C SER A 214 23.69 5.21 -19.85
N ASN A 215 24.47 4.93 -18.80
CA ASN A 215 24.35 3.69 -18.03
C ASN A 215 23.00 3.59 -17.31
N TYR A 216 22.59 4.67 -16.63
CA TYR A 216 21.32 4.70 -15.89
C TYR A 216 20.11 4.61 -16.83
N TYR A 217 20.15 5.33 -17.95
CA TYR A 217 19.08 5.30 -18.94
C TYR A 217 18.91 3.89 -19.52
N ASN A 218 20.02 3.23 -19.89
CA ASN A 218 19.97 1.91 -20.50
C ASN A 218 19.46 0.83 -19.55
N GLU A 219 19.85 0.87 -18.27
CA GLU A 219 19.40 -0.12 -17.28
C GLU A 219 17.93 0.05 -16.88
N ARG A 220 17.47 1.30 -16.72
CA ARG A 220 16.19 1.60 -16.05
C ARG A 220 15.08 2.10 -16.96
N ILE A 221 15.41 2.76 -18.08
CA ILE A 221 14.42 3.45 -18.92
C ILE A 221 14.28 2.76 -20.28
N ASN A 222 15.38 2.24 -20.83
CA ASN A 222 15.35 1.60 -22.14
C ASN A 222 14.51 0.32 -22.18
N ASN A 223 14.47 -0.42 -21.08
CA ASN A 223 13.73 -1.68 -20.97
C ASN A 223 12.23 -1.50 -20.67
N LEU A 224 11.77 -0.28 -20.41
CA LEU A 224 10.37 -0.01 -20.11
C LEU A 224 9.52 -0.03 -21.37
N ASN A 225 8.28 -0.50 -21.24
CA ASN A 225 7.26 -0.43 -22.28
C ASN A 225 6.74 1.00 -22.45
N ASP A 226 6.07 1.30 -23.58
CA ASP A 226 5.58 2.65 -23.85
C ASP A 226 4.52 3.13 -22.83
N GLU A 227 3.71 2.21 -22.30
CA GLU A 227 2.74 2.51 -21.24
C GLU A 227 3.42 2.82 -19.91
N GLU A 228 4.43 2.02 -19.53
CA GLU A 228 5.21 2.20 -18.29
C GLU A 228 6.01 3.52 -18.32
N VAL A 229 6.55 3.88 -19.49
CA VAL A 229 7.21 5.18 -19.67
C VAL A 229 6.22 6.32 -19.45
N LEU A 230 5.00 6.22 -19.97
CA LEU A 230 3.99 7.25 -19.75
C LEU A 230 3.53 7.33 -18.30
N GLU A 231 3.44 6.21 -17.59
CA GLU A 231 3.15 6.19 -16.16
C GLU A 231 4.25 6.90 -15.36
N LEU A 232 5.52 6.54 -15.60
CA LEU A 232 6.68 7.21 -14.99
C LEU A 232 6.68 8.73 -15.25
N LEU A 233 6.25 9.14 -16.45
CA LEU A 233 6.20 10.55 -16.84
C LEU A 233 5.02 11.31 -16.22
N LYS A 234 3.89 10.62 -15.95
CA LYS A 234 2.77 11.20 -15.19
C LYS A 234 3.19 11.50 -13.75
N ASP A 235 4.00 10.64 -13.15
CA ASP A 235 4.50 10.84 -11.79
C ASP A 235 5.57 11.93 -11.72
N THR A 236 6.38 12.09 -12.77
CA THR A 236 7.47 13.09 -12.82
C THR A 236 7.07 14.43 -13.44
N LYS A 237 5.78 14.67 -13.73
CA LYS A 237 5.27 15.91 -14.34
C LYS A 237 5.53 17.17 -13.50
N SER A 238 5.68 17.04 -12.18
CA SER A 238 6.00 18.14 -11.26
C SER A 238 7.49 18.42 -11.13
N GLY A 239 8.34 17.51 -11.62
CA GLY A 239 9.79 17.56 -11.49
C GLY A 239 10.40 16.17 -11.45
N LEU A 240 11.67 16.05 -11.82
CA LEU A 240 12.43 14.80 -11.65
C LEU A 240 13.08 14.74 -10.27
N ASN A 241 12.94 13.60 -9.62
CA ASN A 241 13.63 13.34 -8.36
C ASN A 241 15.13 13.20 -8.62
N MET A 242 15.93 14.01 -7.92
CA MET A 242 17.39 13.98 -7.99
C MET A 242 17.95 13.38 -6.70
N ALA A 243 18.91 12.48 -6.84
CA ALA A 243 19.63 11.90 -5.71
C ALA A 243 21.06 12.46 -5.67
N THR A 244 21.42 13.07 -4.55
CA THR A 244 22.79 13.52 -4.27
C THR A 244 23.30 12.82 -3.01
N PRO A 245 24.32 11.96 -3.10
CA PRO A 245 24.97 11.37 -1.94
C PRO A 245 25.56 12.45 -1.01
N VAL A 246 25.67 12.15 0.28
CA VAL A 246 26.12 13.11 1.30
C VAL A 246 27.57 13.57 1.07
N PHE A 247 28.45 12.66 0.64
CA PHE A 247 29.89 12.93 0.48
C PHE A 247 30.40 12.84 -0.96
N ASP A 248 29.57 12.40 -1.91
CA ASP A 248 29.90 12.33 -3.35
C ASP A 248 28.80 13.00 -4.17
N GLY A 249 28.68 14.32 -3.96
CA GLY A 249 27.60 15.13 -4.49
C GLY A 249 27.71 15.43 -6.00
N ALA A 250 26.76 16.21 -6.51
CA ALA A 250 26.80 16.67 -7.89
C ALA A 250 28.07 17.50 -8.15
N LYS A 251 28.84 17.10 -9.16
CA LYS A 251 30.04 17.84 -9.58
C LYS A 251 29.63 19.15 -10.25
N LYS A 252 30.47 20.19 -10.08
CA LYS A 252 30.34 21.46 -10.80
C LYS A 252 30.60 21.27 -12.29
#